data_AF-A0A7C4FPE2-F1
#
_entry.id   AF-A0A7C4FPE2-F1
#
_cell.length_a   1.000
_cell.length_b   1.000
_cell.length_c   1.000
_cell.angle_alpha   90.00
_cell.angle_beta   90.00
_cell.angle_gamma   90.00
#
_symmetry.space_group_name_H-M   'P 1'
#
loop_
_entity.id
_entity.type
_entity.pdbx_description
1 polymer ?
#
loop_
_entity_poly.entity_id
_entity_poly.type
_entity_poly.pdbx_seq_one_letter_code
_entity_poly.pdbx_strand_id
1 'polypeptide(L)'
;MKLLFLVYDVDFEEEVQEIFKETGIKEYTLWEKVLGKGTRSDPRLNTPTWPGFNQLMMIVLSDEKWEEVKGKISDLTRRPGIRGFVWDCEEVVE
;
A
#
# COMPACT_ATOMS: atom_id res chain seq x y z
N MET A 1 -9.05 -13.35 7.58
CA MET A 1 -8.92 -11.98 7.04
C MET A 1 -7.44 -11.67 6.83
N LYS A 2 -7.14 -10.73 5.94
CA LYS A 2 -5.78 -10.27 5.69
C LYS A 2 -5.65 -8.79 5.99
N LEU A 3 -4.58 -8.44 6.70
CA LEU A 3 -4.15 -7.05 6.87
C LEU A 3 -3.07 -6.76 5.83
N LEU A 4 -3.37 -5.85 4.90
CA LEU A 4 -2.43 -5.35 3.90
C LEU A 4 -1.91 -3.98 4.34
N PHE A 5 -0.58 -3.85 4.46
CA PHE A 5 0.10 -2.56 4.43
C PHE A 5 0.65 -2.34 3.03
N LEU A 6 0.09 -1.40 2.30
CA LEU A 6 0.60 -0.98 1.00
C LEU A 6 1.40 0.32 1.19
N VAL A 7 2.73 0.19 1.14
CA VAL A 7 3.65 1.33 1.22
C VAL A 7 4.08 1.70 -0.18
N TYR A 8 3.91 2.96 -0.54
CA TYR A 8 4.26 3.44 -1.87
C TYR A 8 4.80 4.85 -1.84
N ASP A 9 5.72 5.14 -2.74
CA ASP A 9 6.14 6.50 -3.05
C ASP A 9 4.94 7.34 -3.47
N VAL A 10 4.85 8.58 -2.97
CA VAL A 10 3.70 9.48 -3.19
C VAL A 10 3.40 9.71 -4.68
N ASP A 11 4.40 9.55 -5.55
CA ASP A 11 4.23 9.63 -7.00
C ASP A 11 3.33 8.52 -7.57
N PHE A 12 3.04 7.44 -6.83
CA PHE A 12 2.14 6.35 -7.23
C PHE A 12 0.71 6.45 -6.67
N GLU A 13 0.34 7.59 -6.06
CA GLU A 13 -1.01 7.77 -5.48
C GLU A 13 -2.12 7.50 -6.51
N GLU A 14 -1.99 8.01 -7.74
CA GLU A 14 -3.01 7.85 -8.77
C GLU A 14 -3.24 6.38 -9.14
N GLU A 15 -2.16 5.59 -9.34
CA GLU A 15 -2.28 4.18 -9.68
C GLU A 15 -2.82 3.33 -8.52
N VAL A 16 -2.48 3.69 -7.28
CA VAL A 16 -3.04 3.02 -6.09
C VAL A 16 -4.55 3.28 -6.00
N GLN A 17 -4.97 4.53 -6.17
CA GLN A 17 -6.39 4.91 -6.15
C GLN A 17 -7.18 4.25 -7.28
N GLU A 18 -6.59 4.11 -8.47
CA GLU A 18 -7.23 3.40 -9.58
C GLU A 18 -7.47 1.92 -9.25
N ILE A 19 -6.49 1.23 -8.66
CA ILE A 19 -6.68 -0.16 -8.20
C ILE A 19 -7.79 -0.26 -7.17
N PHE A 20 -7.88 0.69 -6.23
CA PHE A 20 -8.92 0.67 -5.19
C PHE A 20 -10.30 0.88 -5.81
N LYS A 21 -10.41 1.79 -6.77
CA LYS A 21 -11.64 2.02 -7.53
C LYS A 21 -12.07 0.77 -8.32
N GLU A 22 -11.15 0.13 -9.03
CA GLU A 22 -11.44 -1.06 -9.83
C GLU A 22 -11.81 -2.28 -8.97
N THR A 23 -11.18 -2.41 -7.80
CA THR A 23 -11.43 -3.50 -6.86
C THR A 23 -12.56 -3.20 -5.89
N GLY A 24 -13.07 -1.96 -5.85
CA GLY A 24 -14.10 -1.55 -4.90
C GLY A 24 -13.63 -1.56 -3.44
N ILE A 25 -12.32 -1.43 -3.17
CA ILE A 25 -11.80 -1.18 -1.83
C ILE A 25 -12.18 0.25 -1.45
N LYS A 26 -12.96 0.40 -0.37
CA LYS A 26 -13.47 1.69 0.11
C LYS A 26 -12.96 2.07 1.49
N GLU A 27 -12.55 1.08 2.27
CA GLU A 27 -12.15 1.23 3.66
C GLU A 27 -10.65 1.02 3.78
N TYR A 28 -9.96 2.04 4.27
CA TYR A 28 -8.54 2.00 4.55
C TYR A 28 -8.18 3.07 5.58
N THR A 29 -7.07 2.87 6.27
CA THR A 29 -6.43 3.91 7.08
C THR A 29 -5.20 4.41 6.35
N LEU A 30 -5.12 5.71 6.09
CA LEU A 30 -4.00 6.36 5.42
C LEU A 30 -3.03 6.93 6.45
N TRP A 31 -1.75 6.60 6.33
CA TRP A 31 -0.67 7.31 7.00
C TRP A 31 0.09 8.15 5.97
N GLU A 32 0.10 9.46 6.18
CA GLU A 32 0.82 10.40 5.33
C GLU A 32 2.27 10.58 5.78
N LYS A 33 3.16 10.91 4.85
CA LYS A 33 4.58 11.24 5.12
C LYS A 33 5.35 10.14 5.87
N VAL A 34 5.21 8.91 5.40
CA VAL A 34 5.94 7.74 5.92
C VAL A 34 7.36 7.73 5.39
N LEU A 35 8.33 7.80 6.29
CA LEU A 35 9.75 7.80 5.93
C LEU A 35 10.31 6.39 5.95
N GLY A 36 11.19 6.07 5.01
CA GLY A 36 11.78 4.75 4.93
C GLY A 36 12.98 4.65 4.00
N LYS A 37 13.77 3.60 4.21
CA LYS A 37 14.88 3.22 3.34
C LYS A 37 14.75 1.75 2.99
N GLY A 38 14.82 1.44 1.70
CA GLY A 38 14.79 0.08 1.19
C GLY A 38 15.92 -0.17 0.21
N THR A 39 16.03 -1.41 -0.26
CA THR A 39 17.00 -1.82 -1.29
C THR A 39 16.46 -1.71 -2.71
N ARG A 40 15.14 -1.48 -2.87
CA ARG A 40 14.44 -1.47 -4.17
C ARG A 40 14.17 -0.07 -4.72
N SER A 41 14.46 0.98 -3.97
CA SER A 41 14.25 2.37 -4.36
C SER A 41 15.22 3.28 -3.61
N ASP A 42 15.29 4.54 -4.01
CA ASP A 42 16.00 5.54 -3.23
C ASP A 42 15.39 5.72 -1.83
N PRO A 43 16.18 6.15 -0.84
CA PRO A 43 15.68 6.46 0.49
C PRO A 43 14.64 7.59 0.42
N ARG A 44 13.46 7.31 0.97
CA ARG A 44 12.36 8.27 1.09
C ARG A 44 12.38 8.85 2.51
N LEU A 45 13.36 9.72 2.75
CA LEU A 45 13.64 10.34 4.05
C LEU A 45 13.26 11.83 4.09
N ASN A 46 12.51 12.31 3.09
CA ASN A 46 12.08 13.71 2.96
C ASN A 46 13.26 14.71 2.99
N THR A 47 14.40 14.32 2.44
CA THR A 47 15.59 15.15 2.24
C THR A 47 15.68 15.80 0.85
N PRO A 48 15.07 15.26 -0.24
CA PRO A 48 15.07 15.92 -1.56
C PRO A 48 14.13 17.14 -1.63
N THR A 49 14.29 17.96 -2.68
CA THR A 49 13.43 19.10 -3.00
C THR A 49 12.04 18.71 -3.52
N TRP A 50 11.93 17.52 -4.13
CA TRP A 50 10.66 16.89 -4.50
C TRP A 50 10.15 16.05 -3.31
N PRO A 51 8.83 15.87 -3.12
CA PRO A 51 8.27 15.00 -2.08
C PRO A 51 9.01 13.65 -2.03
N GLY A 52 9.85 13.51 -1.00
CA GLY A 52 10.73 12.35 -0.84
C GLY A 52 10.24 11.43 0.27
N PHE A 53 8.93 11.24 0.37
CA PHE A 53 8.28 10.41 1.39
C PHE A 53 7.35 9.38 0.75
N ASN A 54 7.00 8.35 1.51
CA ASN A 54 5.98 7.39 1.11
C ASN A 54 4.63 7.74 1.74
N GLN A 55 3.57 7.14 1.21
CA GLN A 55 2.32 6.92 1.91
C GLN A 55 2.22 5.44 2.31
N LEU A 56 1.43 5.18 3.35
CA LEU A 56 1.04 3.82 3.73
C LEU A 56 -0.47 3.76 3.79
N MET A 57 -1.06 2.80 3.09
CA MET A 57 -2.45 2.41 3.26
C MET A 57 -2.52 1.10 4.01
N MET A 58 -3.21 1.13 5.16
CA MET A 58 -3.54 -0.05 5.95
C MET A 58 -4.98 -0.47 5.63
N ILE A 59 -5.15 -1.73 5.22
CA ILE A 59 -6.42 -2.25 4.71
C ILE A 59 -6.66 -3.61 5.33
N VAL A 60 -7.84 -3.81 5.93
CA VAL A 60 -8.30 -5.15 6.29
C VAL A 60 -9.21 -5.66 5.20
N LEU A 61 -8.94 -6.87 4.71
CA LEU A 61 -9.71 -7.52 3.65
C LEU A 61 -10.21 -8.87 4.16
N SER A 62 -11.44 -9.23 3.79
CA SER A 62 -11.89 -10.62 3.91
C SER A 62 -10.98 -11.53 3.08
N ASP A 63 -10.89 -12.81 3.44
CA ASP A 63 -10.02 -13.73 2.69
C ASP A 63 -10.49 -13.87 1.23
N GLU A 64 -11.80 -13.86 1.00
CA GLU A 64 -12.40 -13.83 -0.34
C GLU A 64 -11.96 -12.59 -1.13
N LYS A 65 -12.02 -11.41 -0.50
CA LYS A 65 -11.62 -10.16 -1.16
C LYS A 65 -10.13 -10.11 -1.43
N TRP A 66 -9.31 -10.62 -0.51
CA TRP A 66 -7.88 -10.75 -0.70
C TRP A 66 -7.55 -11.62 -1.93
N GLU A 67 -8.20 -12.78 -2.06
CA GLU A 67 -7.99 -13.67 -3.20
C GLU A 67 -8.34 -13.01 -4.55
N GLU A 68 -9.36 -12.15 -4.57
CA GLU A 68 -9.74 -11.36 -5.74
C GLU A 68 -8.65 -10.31 -6.12
N VAL A 69 -8.10 -9.60 -5.14
CA VAL A 69 -7.25 -8.41 -5.40
C VAL A 69 -5.75 -8.69 -5.40
N LYS A 70 -5.30 -9.80 -4.79
CA LYS A 70 -3.86 -10.08 -4.58
C LYS A 70 -3.04 -10.08 -5.87
N GLY A 71 -3.64 -10.46 -7.01
CA GLY A 71 -2.98 -10.43 -8.32
C GLY A 71 -2.62 -9.00 -8.74
N LYS A 72 -3.58 -8.08 -8.67
CA LYS A 72 -3.38 -6.66 -8.99
C LYS A 72 -2.38 -6.00 -8.06
N ILE A 73 -2.47 -6.27 -6.76
CA ILE A 73 -1.51 -5.76 -5.76
C ILE A 73 -0.11 -6.32 -6.05
N SER A 74 0.02 -7.62 -6.34
CA SER A 74 1.29 -8.24 -6.70
C SER A 74 1.91 -7.57 -7.93
N ASP A 75 1.13 -7.34 -8.99
CA ASP A 75 1.61 -6.68 -10.20
C ASP A 75 2.07 -5.24 -9.93
N LEU A 76 1.32 -4.48 -9.12
CA LEU A 76 1.71 -3.14 -8.69
C LEU A 76 3.05 -3.14 -7.95
N THR A 77 3.24 -4.07 -6.99
CA THR A 77 4.46 -4.16 -6.17
C THR A 77 5.71 -4.60 -6.92
N ARG A 78 5.60 -5.01 -8.19
CA ARG A 78 6.77 -5.25 -9.05
C ARG A 78 7.52 -3.96 -9.38
N ARG A 79 6.83 -2.82 -9.36
CA ARG A 79 7.45 -1.50 -9.56
C ARG A 79 8.34 -1.13 -8.36
N PRO A 80 9.55 -0.61 -8.58
CA PRO A 80 10.33 0.08 -7.54
C PRO A 80 9.49 1.15 -6.85
N GLY A 81 9.69 1.33 -5.53
CA GLY A 81 8.96 2.34 -4.76
C GLY A 81 7.56 1.93 -4.32
N ILE A 82 7.12 0.70 -4.56
CA ILE A 82 5.88 0.13 -3.99
C ILE A 82 6.19 -1.20 -3.30
N ARG A 83 5.59 -1.42 -2.14
CA ARG A 83 5.73 -2.65 -1.36
C ARG A 83 4.45 -2.97 -0.57
N GLY A 84 3.97 -4.19 -0.73
CA GLY A 84 2.92 -4.76 0.11
C GLY A 84 3.51 -5.63 1.22
N PHE A 85 2.96 -5.52 2.43
CA PHE A 85 3.16 -6.46 3.51
C PHE A 85 1.82 -7.03 3.92
N VAL A 86 1.76 -8.34 4.13
CA VAL A 86 0.50 -9.04 4.41
C VAL A 86 0.65 -9.81 5.71
N TRP A 87 -0.29 -9.62 6.62
CA TRP A 87 -0.43 -10.40 7.85
C TRP A 87 -1.79 -11.07 7.93
N ASP A 88 -1.86 -12.16 8.68
CA ASP A 88 -3.11 -12.72 9.12
C ASP A 88 -3.76 -11.77 10.15
N CYS A 89 -5.02 -11.45 9.93
CA CYS A 89 -5.84 -10.68 10.86
C CYS A 89 -6.86 -11.63 11.47
N GLU A 90 -6.71 -11.89 12.77
CA GLU A 90 -7.54 -12.85 13.53
C GLU A 90 -8.92 -12.26 13.84
N GLU A 91 -8.97 -10.99 14.23
CA GLU A 91 -10.18 -10.31 14.67
C GLU A 91 -10.16 -8.83 14.29
N VAL A 92 -11.33 -8.29 13.97
CA VAL A 92 -11.61 -6.85 13.87
C VAL A 92 -12.71 -6.55 14.87
N VAL A 93 -12.49 -5.55 15.72
CA VAL A 93 -13.46 -5.11 16.72
C VAL A 93 -14.15 -3.85 16.22
N GLU A 94 -15.48 -3.84 16.25
CA GLU A 94 -16.35 -2.72 15.85
C GLU A 94 -17.00 -2.03 17.06
#